data_AF-A0A1C5RZA2-F1
#
_entry.id   AF-A0A1C5RZA2-F1
#
_cell.length_a   1.000
_cell.length_b   1.000
_cell.length_c   1.000
_cell.angle_alpha   90.00
_cell.angle_beta   90.00
_cell.angle_gamma   90.00
#
_symmetry.space_group_name_H-M   'P 1'
#
loop_
_entity.id
_entity.type
_entity.pdbx_description
1 polymer ?
#
loop_
_entity_poly.entity_id
_entity_poly.type
_entity_poly.pdbx_seq_one_letter_code
_entity_poly.pdbx_strand_id
1 'polypeptide(L)'
;MEPIRLHPNEFKLTNFINYYKDNYDELLSEYPNYVSRICLIDKDYMDVVTFDEDYEELSDANDYEELLLSEQYALHFVIGKTTENQESVEFIDGKTQGLKHYIDDVYEEDVVKDIGDLNLDLDHLIGLLFDIEEDDLIISVVNFEHGGEMSTPRIIEVDDCGDLDETIKNFINRFM
;
A
#
# COMPACT_ATOMS: atom_id res chain seq x y z
N MET A 1 -9.69 7.63 -1.88
CA MET A 1 -9.08 8.92 -1.57
C MET A 1 -8.66 9.58 -2.88
N GLU A 2 -8.87 10.90 -3.09
CA GLU A 2 -8.29 11.57 -4.26
C GLU A 2 -6.76 11.35 -4.30
N PRO A 3 -6.17 10.95 -5.45
CA PRO A 3 -4.73 10.74 -5.55
C PRO A 3 -3.94 11.99 -5.14
N ILE A 4 -2.90 11.79 -4.35
CA ILE A 4 -2.00 12.87 -3.95
C ILE A 4 -1.05 13.10 -5.13
N ARG A 5 -1.00 14.34 -5.63
CA ARG A 5 -0.11 14.77 -6.70
C ARG A 5 0.87 15.80 -6.19
N LEU A 6 2.15 15.55 -6.40
CA LEU A 6 3.23 16.44 -5.98
C LEU A 6 4.44 16.29 -6.90
N HIS A 7 5.33 17.27 -6.89
CA HIS A 7 6.58 17.15 -7.62
C HIS A 7 7.48 16.08 -6.94
N PRO A 8 8.23 15.23 -7.66
CA PRO A 8 8.99 14.13 -7.06
C PRO A 8 9.97 14.55 -5.94
N ASN A 9 10.51 15.77 -6.02
CA ASN A 9 11.42 16.33 -5.00
C ASN A 9 10.72 16.80 -3.71
N GLU A 10 9.39 16.88 -3.69
CA GLU A 10 8.59 17.21 -2.51
C GLU A 10 8.34 15.96 -1.65
N PHE A 11 8.60 14.76 -2.18
CA PHE A 11 8.51 13.50 -1.44
C PHE A 11 9.90 12.95 -1.14
N LYS A 12 10.15 12.56 0.11
CA LYS A 12 11.38 11.87 0.51
C LYS A 12 11.28 10.37 0.19
N LEU A 13 11.25 10.04 -1.10
CA LEU A 13 11.01 8.68 -1.59
C LEU A 13 11.99 7.65 -1.00
N THR A 14 13.29 7.95 -1.02
CA THR A 14 14.31 7.06 -0.44
C THR A 14 14.05 6.78 1.05
N ASN A 15 13.59 7.78 1.82
CA ASN A 15 13.26 7.61 3.24
C ASN A 15 12.00 6.76 3.42
N PHE A 16 11.01 6.94 2.57
CA PHE A 16 9.80 6.12 2.55
C PHE A 16 10.13 4.66 2.25
N ILE A 17 10.93 4.40 1.22
CA ILE A 17 11.32 3.04 0.82
C ILE A 17 12.13 2.36 1.92
N ASN A 18 13.08 3.07 2.54
CA ASN A 18 13.83 2.54 3.68
C ASN A 18 12.91 2.23 4.86
N TYR A 19 11.99 3.15 5.20
CA TYR A 19 10.99 2.90 6.23
C TYR A 19 10.14 1.67 5.92
N TYR A 20 9.66 1.54 4.69
CA TYR A 20 8.90 0.37 4.26
C TYR A 20 9.72 -0.91 4.45
N LYS A 21 10.96 -0.94 3.93
CA LYS A 21 11.89 -2.07 4.06
C LYS A 21 12.14 -2.49 5.51
N ASP A 22 12.20 -1.53 6.42
CA ASP A 22 12.43 -1.79 7.84
C ASP A 22 11.20 -2.36 8.58
N ASN A 23 9.98 -2.21 8.04
CA ASN A 23 8.73 -2.50 8.76
C ASN A 23 7.78 -3.48 8.06
N TYR A 24 7.93 -3.73 6.75
CA TYR A 24 6.98 -4.58 6.01
C TYR A 24 6.94 -6.02 6.56
N ASP A 25 8.08 -6.54 7.04
CA ASP A 25 8.17 -7.91 7.55
C ASP A 25 7.26 -8.09 8.77
N GLU A 26 7.16 -7.08 9.65
CA GLU A 26 6.28 -7.15 10.81
C GLU A 26 4.81 -7.24 10.38
N LEU A 27 4.40 -6.38 9.44
CA LEU A 27 3.03 -6.36 8.92
C LEU A 27 2.70 -7.62 8.11
N LEU A 28 3.62 -8.11 7.29
CA LEU A 28 3.35 -9.08 6.21
C LEU A 28 4.01 -10.45 6.41
N SER A 29 4.56 -10.73 7.60
CA SER A 29 5.26 -12.00 7.91
C SER A 29 4.46 -13.28 7.63
N GLU A 30 3.13 -13.20 7.63
CA GLU A 30 2.22 -14.32 7.35
C GLU A 30 1.91 -14.51 5.86
N TYR A 31 2.25 -13.52 5.03
CA TYR A 31 2.03 -13.56 3.59
C TYR A 31 3.28 -14.08 2.85
N PRO A 32 3.10 -14.72 1.69
CA PRO A 32 4.22 -15.13 0.84
C PRO A 32 5.12 -13.94 0.44
N ASN A 33 6.39 -14.24 0.14
CA ASN A 33 7.40 -13.24 -0.26
C ASN A 33 7.00 -12.37 -1.45
N TYR A 34 6.14 -12.86 -2.34
CA TYR A 34 5.67 -12.10 -3.50
C TYR A 34 4.64 -11.02 -3.11
N VAL A 35 3.98 -11.16 -1.96
CA VAL A 35 3.06 -10.17 -1.38
C VAL A 35 3.81 -9.21 -0.46
N SER A 36 4.76 -9.74 0.30
CA SER A 36 5.44 -9.01 1.37
C SER A 36 6.57 -8.09 0.91
N ARG A 37 6.68 -7.74 -0.37
CA ARG A 37 7.76 -6.90 -0.91
C ARG A 37 7.24 -5.68 -1.66
N ILE A 38 8.17 -4.79 -2.04
CA ILE A 38 7.88 -3.72 -2.99
C ILE A 38 7.56 -4.39 -4.33
N CYS A 39 6.36 -4.16 -4.84
CA CYS A 39 5.89 -4.75 -6.09
C CYS A 39 6.13 -3.78 -7.25
N LEU A 40 6.60 -4.30 -8.39
CA LEU A 40 6.83 -3.51 -9.59
C LEU A 40 5.68 -3.70 -10.57
N ILE A 41 5.04 -2.61 -10.97
CA ILE A 41 3.89 -2.62 -11.87
C ILE A 41 4.33 -2.09 -13.22
N ASP A 42 4.31 -2.97 -14.22
CA ASP A 42 4.58 -2.59 -15.59
C ASP A 42 3.40 -1.76 -16.14
N LYS A 43 3.68 -0.50 -16.51
CA LYS A 43 2.63 0.41 -17.00
C LYS A 43 2.06 0.00 -18.35
N ASP A 44 2.87 -0.64 -19.19
CA ASP A 44 2.44 -1.10 -20.53
C ASP A 44 1.56 -2.34 -20.43
N TYR A 45 1.70 -3.10 -19.35
CA TYR A 45 0.96 -4.33 -19.08
C TYR A 45 0.27 -4.27 -17.72
N MET A 46 -0.53 -3.22 -17.46
CA MET A 46 -1.23 -2.82 -16.20
C MET A 46 -1.78 -3.95 -15.27
N ASP A 47 -1.86 -5.19 -15.73
CA ASP A 47 -2.26 -6.39 -14.98
C ASP A 47 -1.06 -7.26 -14.49
N VAL A 48 0.18 -6.88 -14.80
CA VAL A 48 1.38 -7.66 -14.49
C VAL A 48 2.09 -7.03 -13.28
N VAL A 49 1.82 -7.62 -12.13
CA VAL A 49 2.65 -7.46 -10.95
C VAL A 49 3.91 -8.28 -11.17
N THR A 50 5.00 -7.63 -11.53
CA THR A 50 6.33 -8.26 -11.58
C THR A 50 6.93 -8.27 -10.19
N PHE A 51 7.49 -9.40 -9.81
CA PHE A 51 8.17 -9.54 -8.53
C PHE A 51 9.67 -9.31 -8.75
N ASP A 52 10.30 -8.73 -7.73
CA ASP A 52 11.74 -8.43 -7.67
C ASP A 52 12.67 -9.60 -8.08
N GLU A 53 12.17 -10.84 -8.06
CA GLU A 53 12.90 -12.02 -8.59
C GLU A 53 13.28 -11.89 -10.07
N ASP A 54 12.57 -11.08 -10.86
CA ASP A 54 12.92 -10.80 -12.26
C ASP A 54 13.99 -9.68 -12.41
N TYR A 55 14.32 -8.95 -11.34
CA TYR A 55 15.29 -7.85 -11.30
C TYR A 55 16.37 -8.11 -10.24
N GLU A 56 17.28 -9.04 -10.52
CA GLU A 56 18.37 -9.47 -9.62
C GLU A 56 19.33 -8.35 -9.14
N GLU A 57 19.18 -7.11 -9.61
CA GLU A 57 20.06 -5.97 -9.34
C GLU A 57 19.46 -4.88 -8.42
N LEU A 58 18.16 -4.96 -8.05
CA LEU A 58 17.57 -3.97 -7.13
C LEU A 58 17.97 -4.28 -5.68
N SER A 59 18.86 -3.47 -5.13
CA SER A 59 19.54 -3.74 -3.86
C SER A 59 19.22 -2.72 -2.77
N ASP A 60 19.09 -1.44 -3.13
CA ASP A 60 18.87 -0.35 -2.18
C ASP A 60 17.72 0.58 -2.62
N ALA A 61 17.38 1.55 -1.78
CA ALA A 61 16.25 2.44 -2.04
C ALA A 61 16.44 3.37 -3.26
N ASN A 62 17.70 3.67 -3.64
CA ASN A 62 17.97 4.50 -4.81
C ASN A 62 17.67 3.73 -6.10
N ASP A 63 17.91 2.41 -6.13
CA ASP A 63 17.61 1.59 -7.30
C ASP A 63 16.11 1.65 -7.67
N TYR A 64 15.24 1.60 -6.66
CA TYR A 64 13.78 1.76 -6.84
C TYR A 64 13.39 3.20 -7.23
N GLU A 65 14.05 4.21 -6.67
CA GLU A 65 13.84 5.61 -7.04
C GLU A 65 14.21 5.86 -8.52
N GLU A 66 15.37 5.37 -8.97
CA GLU A 66 15.79 5.44 -10.36
C GLU A 66 14.79 4.72 -11.29
N LEU A 67 14.28 3.56 -10.85
CA LEU A 67 13.29 2.80 -11.60
C LEU A 67 11.96 3.56 -11.75
N LEU A 68 11.44 4.13 -10.66
CA LEU A 68 10.20 4.94 -10.69
C LEU A 68 10.36 6.16 -11.60
N LEU A 69 11.50 6.86 -11.50
CA LEU A 69 11.83 8.03 -12.34
C LEU A 69 12.11 7.67 -13.80
N SER A 70 12.32 6.40 -14.13
CA SER A 70 12.43 5.94 -15.52
C SER A 70 11.10 5.93 -16.26
N GLU A 71 9.98 6.11 -15.53
CA GLU A 71 8.59 6.07 -16.00
C GLU A 71 8.14 4.71 -16.57
N GLN A 72 8.98 3.68 -16.55
CA GLN A 72 8.64 2.35 -17.06
C GLN A 72 7.79 1.55 -16.08
N TYR A 73 8.00 1.77 -14.78
CA TYR A 73 7.33 1.03 -13.72
C TYR A 73 6.71 1.98 -12.71
N ALA A 74 5.59 1.55 -12.14
CA ALA A 74 5.07 2.07 -10.89
C ALA A 74 5.50 1.18 -9.72
N LEU A 75 5.59 1.76 -8.52
CA LEU A 75 5.95 1.03 -7.30
C LEU A 75 4.70 0.84 -6.44
N HIS A 76 4.46 -0.40 -6.00
CA HIS A 76 3.36 -0.72 -5.10
C HIS A 76 3.87 -1.17 -3.73
N PHE A 77 3.25 -0.62 -2.68
CA PHE A 77 3.62 -0.82 -1.28
C PHE A 77 2.38 -1.22 -0.47
N VAL A 78 2.43 -2.32 0.27
CA VAL A 78 1.33 -2.67 1.19
C VAL A 78 1.52 -1.96 2.53
N ILE A 79 0.57 -1.09 2.88
CA ILE A 79 0.65 -0.26 4.09
C ILE A 79 -0.35 -0.65 5.18
N GLY A 80 -1.29 -1.55 4.88
CA GLY A 80 -2.21 -2.04 5.89
C GLY A 80 -2.86 -3.36 5.51
N LYS A 81 -3.30 -4.09 6.52
CA LYS A 81 -4.02 -5.36 6.39
C LYS A 81 -5.13 -5.46 7.41
N THR A 82 -6.08 -6.33 7.12
CA THR A 82 -7.07 -6.77 8.10
C THR A 82 -6.44 -7.81 9.04
N THR A 83 -6.75 -7.78 10.33
CA THR A 83 -6.31 -8.84 11.26
C THR A 83 -6.99 -10.16 10.96
N GLU A 84 -6.43 -11.28 11.43
CA GLU A 84 -6.94 -12.65 11.15
C GLU A 84 -8.46 -12.80 11.41
N ASN A 85 -8.98 -12.16 12.46
CA ASN A 85 -10.40 -12.21 12.84
C ASN A 85 -11.28 -11.21 12.09
N GLN A 86 -10.71 -10.35 11.26
CA GLN A 86 -11.40 -9.28 10.55
C GLN A 86 -12.05 -8.20 11.42
N GLU A 87 -11.57 -8.07 12.66
CA GLU A 87 -12.11 -7.11 13.63
C GLU A 87 -11.40 -5.77 13.61
N SER A 88 -10.23 -5.67 12.97
CA SER A 88 -9.43 -4.45 12.94
C SER A 88 -8.53 -4.38 11.71
N VAL A 89 -8.09 -3.17 11.39
CA VAL A 89 -7.04 -2.90 10.40
C VAL A 89 -5.75 -2.56 11.13
N GLU A 90 -4.67 -3.24 10.76
CA GLU A 90 -3.31 -2.96 11.19
C GLU A 90 -2.55 -2.25 10.07
N PHE A 91 -1.84 -1.17 10.40
CA PHE A 91 -1.01 -0.41 9.47
C PHE A 91 0.47 -0.72 9.68
N ILE A 92 1.28 -0.43 8.65
CA ILE A 92 2.74 -0.64 8.62
C ILE A 92 3.51 0.12 9.72
N ASP A 93 2.89 1.10 10.37
CA ASP A 93 3.47 1.80 11.52
C ASP A 93 3.07 1.20 12.89
N GLY A 94 2.44 0.02 12.87
CA GLY A 94 1.96 -0.68 14.06
C GLY A 94 0.66 -0.10 14.64
N LYS A 95 0.06 0.93 14.02
CA LYS A 95 -1.24 1.45 14.44
C LYS A 95 -2.33 0.44 14.08
N THR A 96 -3.20 0.13 15.04
CA THR A 96 -4.37 -0.72 14.82
C THR A 96 -5.65 0.08 15.08
N GLN A 97 -6.66 -0.09 14.22
CA GLN A 97 -7.97 0.54 14.37
C GLN A 97 -9.08 -0.51 14.26
N GLY A 98 -10.01 -0.50 15.22
CA GLY A 98 -11.12 -1.45 15.27
C GLY A 98 -12.18 -1.18 14.21
N LEU A 99 -12.71 -2.23 13.58
CA LEU A 99 -13.79 -2.19 12.62
C LEU A 99 -15.14 -2.39 13.33
N LYS A 100 -16.08 -1.47 13.12
CA LYS A 100 -17.37 -1.43 13.82
C LYS A 100 -18.22 -2.69 13.63
N HIS A 101 -18.11 -3.37 12.49
CA HIS A 101 -19.00 -4.48 12.12
C HIS A 101 -18.88 -5.72 13.03
N TYR A 102 -17.85 -5.79 13.88
CA TYR A 102 -17.56 -6.95 14.73
C TYR A 102 -17.52 -6.64 16.24
N ILE A 103 -17.64 -5.36 16.63
CA ILE A 103 -17.61 -4.94 18.04
C ILE A 103 -19.04 -4.60 18.49
N ASP A 104 -19.68 -5.53 19.20
CA ASP A 104 -21.06 -5.38 19.71
C ASP A 104 -21.22 -4.27 20.78
N ASP A 105 -20.13 -3.78 21.37
CA ASP A 105 -20.15 -2.79 22.45
C ASP A 105 -19.67 -1.39 21.99
N VAL A 106 -20.65 -0.55 21.68
CA VAL A 106 -20.49 0.82 21.18
C VAL A 106 -20.08 1.79 22.30
N TYR A 107 -18.78 1.90 22.62
CA TYR A 107 -18.24 3.01 23.43
C TYR A 107 -16.80 3.44 23.10
N GLU A 108 -16.12 2.88 22.10
CA GLU A 108 -14.76 3.30 21.73
C GLU A 108 -14.77 4.41 20.67
N GLU A 109 -14.00 5.49 20.93
CA GLU A 109 -13.90 6.66 20.05
C GLU A 109 -13.07 6.40 18.77
N ASP A 110 -12.25 5.35 18.75
CA ASP A 110 -11.31 5.00 17.67
C ASP A 110 -11.81 3.85 16.76
N VAL A 111 -13.12 3.78 16.53
CA VAL A 111 -13.74 2.71 15.72
C VAL A 111 -14.08 3.21 14.33
N VAL A 112 -13.53 2.52 13.32
CA VAL A 112 -13.76 2.71 11.88
C VAL A 112 -15.15 2.17 11.53
N LYS A 113 -16.00 3.03 10.98
CA LYS A 113 -17.41 2.75 10.67
C LYS A 113 -17.66 2.72 9.17
N ASP A 114 -16.87 3.48 8.43
CA ASP A 114 -16.89 3.57 6.99
C ASP A 114 -15.48 3.36 6.45
N ILE A 115 -15.35 2.54 5.42
CA ILE A 115 -14.08 2.22 4.76
C ILE A 115 -14.11 2.65 3.29
N GLY A 116 -15.20 3.29 2.85
CA GLY A 116 -15.39 3.70 1.46
C GLY A 116 -15.38 2.50 0.50
N ASP A 117 -14.54 2.59 -0.53
CA ASP A 117 -14.37 1.59 -1.58
C ASP A 117 -13.26 0.56 -1.28
N LEU A 118 -12.68 0.61 -0.07
CA LEU A 118 -11.75 -0.43 0.38
C LEU A 118 -12.49 -1.77 0.50
N ASN A 119 -11.84 -2.84 0.05
CA ASN A 119 -12.25 -4.20 0.34
C ASN A 119 -11.32 -4.74 1.42
N LEU A 120 -11.84 -4.94 2.64
CA LEU A 120 -11.03 -5.36 3.79
C LEU A 120 -11.44 -6.76 4.19
N ASP A 121 -10.68 -7.75 3.71
CA ASP A 121 -10.79 -9.15 4.09
C ASP A 121 -9.38 -9.77 4.14
N LEU A 122 -9.28 -11.11 4.17
CA LEU A 122 -7.98 -11.80 4.21
C LEU A 122 -7.28 -11.85 2.84
N ASP A 123 -8.01 -11.63 1.76
CA ASP A 123 -7.52 -11.64 0.39
C ASP A 123 -7.06 -10.25 -0.08
N HIS A 124 -7.54 -9.19 0.59
CA HIS A 124 -7.29 -7.80 0.21
C HIS A 124 -6.45 -7.04 1.24
N LEU A 125 -5.44 -6.35 0.73
CA LEU A 125 -4.53 -5.51 1.48
C LEU A 125 -4.69 -4.04 1.05
N ILE A 126 -4.40 -3.11 1.96
CA ILE A 126 -4.38 -1.68 1.65
C ILE A 126 -3.00 -1.35 1.08
N GLY A 127 -2.97 -0.95 -0.19
CA GLY A 127 -1.75 -0.57 -0.89
C GLY A 127 -1.65 0.94 -1.14
N LEU A 128 -0.42 1.40 -1.38
CA LEU A 128 -0.12 2.65 -2.05
C LEU A 128 0.54 2.35 -3.40
N LEU A 129 0.03 2.94 -4.46
CA LEU A 129 0.61 2.90 -5.80
C LEU A 129 1.28 4.25 -6.09
N PHE A 130 2.58 4.20 -6.33
CA PHE A 130 3.42 5.34 -6.66
C PHE A 130 3.69 5.32 -8.15
N ASP A 131 3.31 6.39 -8.83
CA ASP A 131 3.46 6.54 -10.27
C ASP A 131 4.05 7.91 -10.64
N ILE A 132 4.73 7.99 -11.78
CA ILE A 132 5.16 9.24 -12.40
C ILE A 132 4.34 9.47 -13.67
N GLU A 133 3.58 10.57 -13.68
CA GLU A 133 2.86 11.04 -14.86
C GLU A 133 3.15 12.53 -15.08
N GLU A 134 3.52 12.93 -16.30
CA GLU A 134 3.73 14.35 -16.66
C GLU A 134 4.66 15.12 -15.69
N ASP A 135 5.76 14.50 -15.27
CA ASP A 135 6.72 15.02 -14.27
C ASP A 135 6.21 15.08 -12.81
N ASP A 136 4.98 14.65 -12.53
CA ASP A 136 4.40 14.60 -11.18
C ASP A 136 4.47 13.18 -10.58
N LEU A 137 4.77 13.10 -9.29
CA LEU A 137 4.56 11.90 -8.47
C LEU A 137 3.08 11.83 -8.06
N ILE A 138 2.43 10.73 -8.45
CA ILE A 138 1.06 10.39 -8.08
C ILE A 138 1.09 9.25 -7.06
N ILE A 139 0.40 9.45 -5.95
CA ILE A 139 0.22 8.43 -4.90
C ILE A 139 -1.27 8.12 -4.78
N SER A 140 -1.65 6.93 -5.26
CA SER A 140 -3.01 6.39 -5.20
C SER A 140 -3.13 5.37 -4.07
N VAL A 141 -4.27 5.34 -3.38
CA VAL A 141 -4.63 4.22 -2.50
C VAL A 141 -5.26 3.14 -3.36
N VAL A 142 -4.89 1.89 -3.10
CA VAL A 142 -5.37 0.75 -3.87
C VAL A 142 -5.80 -0.40 -2.95
N ASN A 143 -6.78 -1.18 -3.41
CA ASN A 143 -7.00 -2.54 -2.94
C ASN A 143 -6.00 -3.44 -3.66
N PHE A 144 -5.19 -4.17 -2.90
CA PHE A 144 -4.31 -5.20 -3.40
C PHE A 144 -4.88 -6.57 -3.07
N GLU A 145 -5.53 -7.20 -4.05
CA GLU A 145 -5.97 -8.58 -3.99
C GLU A 145 -4.74 -9.47 -4.22
N HIS A 146 -4.21 -10.11 -3.17
CA HIS A 146 -2.98 -10.90 -3.30
C HIS A 146 -3.20 -12.24 -4.00
N GLY A 147 -4.46 -12.71 -4.07
CA GLY A 147 -4.87 -13.89 -4.84
C GLY A 147 -4.37 -15.23 -4.30
N GLY A 148 -3.62 -15.24 -3.20
CA GLY A 148 -2.93 -16.38 -2.62
C GLY A 148 -2.06 -17.12 -3.64
N GLU A 149 -1.70 -18.38 -3.34
CA GLU A 149 -0.93 -19.22 -4.28
C GLU A 149 -1.76 -19.73 -5.49
N MET A 150 -3.00 -19.25 -5.66
CA MET A 150 -4.00 -19.83 -6.55
C MET A 150 -4.41 -18.91 -7.71
N SER A 151 -4.25 -17.60 -7.58
CA SER A 151 -4.68 -16.62 -8.59
C SER A 151 -3.68 -15.49 -8.74
N THR A 152 -3.73 -14.82 -9.89
CA THR A 152 -2.88 -13.66 -10.18
C THR A 152 -3.30 -12.49 -9.28
N PRO A 153 -2.36 -11.82 -8.60
CA PRO A 153 -2.66 -10.64 -7.81
C PRO A 153 -3.27 -9.53 -8.66
N ARG A 154 -4.07 -8.65 -8.04
CA ARG A 154 -4.71 -7.53 -8.71
C ARG A 154 -4.62 -6.26 -7.87
N ILE A 155 -4.51 -5.14 -8.56
CA ILE A 155 -4.51 -3.80 -7.97
C ILE A 155 -5.73 -3.06 -8.50
N ILE A 156 -6.49 -2.46 -7.59
CA ILE A 156 -7.70 -1.70 -7.92
C ILE A 156 -7.61 -0.37 -7.18
N GLU A 157 -7.61 0.75 -7.92
CA GLU A 157 -7.61 2.08 -7.31
C GLU A 157 -8.89 2.34 -6.49
N VAL A 158 -8.73 3.11 -5.42
CA VAL A 158 -9.77 3.36 -4.40
C VAL A 158 -10.07 4.86 -4.33
N ASP A 159 -11.27 5.23 -4.76
CA ASP A 159 -11.73 6.63 -4.83
C ASP A 159 -12.17 7.19 -3.47
N ASP A 160 -12.62 6.34 -2.54
CA ASP A 160 -12.95 6.71 -1.15
C ASP A 160 -12.38 5.70 -0.13
N CYS A 161 -11.80 6.20 0.96
CA CYS A 161 -11.26 5.37 2.05
C CYS A 161 -12.05 5.51 3.36
N GLY A 162 -13.15 6.28 3.36
CA GLY A 162 -13.96 6.52 4.56
C GLY A 162 -13.14 7.06 5.74
N ASP A 163 -13.35 6.49 6.92
CA ASP A 163 -12.70 6.89 8.17
C ASP A 163 -11.19 6.61 8.19
N LEU A 164 -10.66 5.82 7.23
CA LEU A 164 -9.23 5.52 7.12
C LEU A 164 -8.45 6.57 6.34
N ASP A 165 -9.13 7.47 5.62
CA ASP A 165 -8.52 8.51 4.79
C ASP A 165 -7.52 9.38 5.57
N GLU A 166 -7.91 9.83 6.77
CA GLU A 166 -7.04 10.67 7.61
C GLU A 166 -5.82 9.90 8.13
N THR A 167 -5.97 8.63 8.52
CA THR A 167 -4.83 7.79 8.93
C THR A 167 -3.83 7.65 7.78
N ILE A 168 -4.31 7.32 6.57
CA ILE A 168 -3.44 7.11 5.41
C ILE A 168 -2.75 8.41 5.00
N LYS A 169 -3.48 9.53 4.94
CA LYS A 169 -2.88 10.84 4.65
C LYS A 169 -1.83 11.25 5.66
N ASN A 170 -2.11 11.06 6.96
CA ASN A 170 -1.15 11.36 8.01
C ASN A 170 0.11 10.49 7.89
N PHE A 171 -0.05 9.23 7.49
CA PHE A 171 1.09 8.36 7.21
C PHE A 171 1.94 8.88 6.04
N ILE A 172 1.33 9.20 4.89
CA ILE A 172 2.04 9.71 3.70
C ILE A 172 2.72 11.05 4.00
N ASN A 173 2.04 11.96 4.71
CA ASN A 173 2.54 13.29 5.08
C ASN A 173 3.84 13.26 5.92
N ARG A 174 4.17 12.14 6.57
CA ARG A 174 5.45 11.99 7.30
C ARG A 174 6.67 12.05 6.39
N PHE A 175 6.48 11.81 5.09
CA PHE A 175 7.54 11.71 4.10
C PHE A 175 7.56 12.88 3.11
N MET A 176 6.61 13.82 3.22
CA MET A 176 6.67 15.12 2.53
C MET A 176 7.74 16.05 3.14
#